data_AF-A0A0F8Y7M4-F1
#
_entry.id   AF-A0A0F8Y7M4-F1
#
_cell.length_a   1.000
_cell.length_b   1.000
_cell.length_c   1.000
_cell.angle_alpha   90.00
_cell.angle_beta   90.00
_cell.angle_gamma   90.00
#
_symmetry.space_group_name_H-M   'P 1'
#
loop_
_entity.id
_entity.type
_entity.pdbx_description
1 polymer ?
#
loop_
_entity_poly.entity_id
_entity_poly.type
_entity_poly.pdbx_seq_one_letter_code
_entity_poly.pdbx_strand_id
1 'polypeptide(L)'
;QDMWTLTGKDLAAFVEGHPELTRDWRSEWRRDNPEDDALLAMYGFGGKIQTPEAFEFIRKWSEELGVGLEHIPTQLPPEGSEENYFEFIKEMTERGWNSSEAQLILAEDDVLREYLGYDPIKTPLAVLRITVEWREWDDWYDAIEGITVEGVTYTQTQVRKQALIMNPEYAVARRKRDAYRVGVPDNLIDTWVEYYSLPLGKVRDNYLRSHLEYYQIVWLSILGNQPI
;
A
#
# COMPACT_ATOMS: atom_id res chain seq x y z
N GLN A 1 24.27 29.91 10.50
CA GLN A 1 25.02 28.65 10.29
C GLN A 1 24.53 28.10 8.95
N ASP A 2 25.41 27.85 7.99
CA ASP A 2 24.99 27.42 6.65
C ASP A 2 24.56 25.95 6.67
N MET A 3 23.33 25.66 6.21
CA MET A 3 22.76 24.31 6.14
C MET A 3 23.68 23.33 5.42
N TRP A 4 24.37 23.79 4.37
CA TRP A 4 25.30 23.00 3.54
C TRP A 4 26.54 22.49 4.27
N THR A 5 26.78 22.96 5.49
CA THR A 5 27.89 22.52 6.35
C THR A 5 27.46 21.54 7.44
N LEU A 6 26.16 21.36 7.65
CA LEU A 6 25.61 20.45 8.65
C LEU A 6 25.58 19.02 8.10
N THR A 7 25.97 18.06 8.93
CA THR A 7 25.89 16.62 8.60
C THR A 7 25.35 15.83 9.78
N GLY A 8 24.80 14.64 9.50
CA GLY A 8 24.32 13.73 10.53
C GLY A 8 23.23 14.36 11.43
N LYS A 9 23.46 14.32 12.74
CA LYS A 9 22.47 14.74 13.76
C LYS A 9 22.15 16.23 13.72
N ASP A 10 23.12 17.07 13.37
CA ASP A 10 22.92 18.52 13.35
C ASP A 10 22.02 18.95 12.18
N LEU A 11 22.12 18.26 11.04
CA LEU A 11 21.21 18.46 9.91
C LEU A 11 19.79 18.01 10.27
N ALA A 12 19.64 16.87 10.95
CA ALA A 12 18.33 16.37 11.37
C ALA A 12 17.64 17.34 12.34
N ALA A 13 18.36 17.82 13.37
CA ALA A 13 17.83 18.80 14.32
C ALA A 13 17.50 20.15 13.65
N PHE A 14 18.29 20.56 12.65
CA PHE A 14 18.00 21.76 11.87
C PHE A 14 16.72 21.61 11.03
N VAL A 15 16.56 20.49 10.32
CA VAL A 15 15.33 20.22 9.55
C VAL A 15 14.10 20.09 10.45
N GLU A 16 14.24 19.48 11.63
CA GLU A 16 13.18 19.41 12.64
C GLU A 16 12.74 20.80 13.13
N GLY A 17 13.68 21.74 13.26
CA GLY A 17 13.39 23.14 13.59
C GLY A 17 12.86 23.98 12.43
N HIS A 18 12.92 23.46 11.20
CA HIS A 18 12.58 24.16 9.95
C HIS A 18 11.72 23.28 9.02
N PRO A 19 10.50 22.89 9.44
CA PRO A 19 9.65 21.99 8.65
C PRO A 19 9.32 22.55 7.25
N GLU A 20 9.34 23.88 7.06
CA GLU A 20 9.12 24.55 5.77
C GLU A 20 10.12 24.13 4.68
N LEU A 21 11.30 23.63 5.06
CA LEU A 21 12.33 23.17 4.11
C LEU A 21 12.01 21.79 3.54
N THR A 22 11.15 21.01 4.22
CA THR A 22 10.66 19.72 3.72
C THR A 22 9.43 19.87 2.83
N ARG A 23 8.85 21.07 2.80
CA ARG A 23 7.63 21.38 2.06
C ARG A 23 7.95 21.65 0.59
N ASP A 24 7.29 20.92 -0.30
CA ASP A 24 7.37 21.18 -1.74
C ASP A 24 6.38 22.29 -2.14
N TRP A 25 6.78 23.52 -1.85
CA TRP A 25 6.02 24.74 -2.17
C TRP A 25 5.61 24.82 -3.65
N ARG A 26 6.44 24.29 -4.55
CA ARG A 26 6.18 24.33 -5.97
C ARG A 26 5.04 23.39 -6.34
N SER A 27 5.10 22.15 -5.89
CA SER A 27 4.08 21.15 -6.18
C SER A 27 2.74 21.50 -5.51
N GLU A 28 2.76 22.08 -4.32
CA GLU A 28 1.55 22.61 -3.67
C GLU A 28 0.94 23.77 -4.44
N TRP A 29 1.73 24.78 -4.81
CA TRP A 29 1.21 25.90 -5.58
C TRP A 29 0.60 25.45 -6.92
N ARG A 30 1.23 24.50 -7.61
CA ARG A 30 0.69 23.92 -8.85
C ARG A 30 -0.62 23.17 -8.63
N ARG A 31 -0.79 22.48 -7.48
CA ARG A 31 -2.07 21.84 -7.12
C ARG A 31 -3.19 22.87 -6.89
N ASP A 32 -2.86 23.99 -6.26
CA ASP A 32 -3.83 25.05 -5.97
C ASP A 32 -4.13 25.94 -7.19
N ASN A 33 -3.32 25.86 -8.24
CA ASN A 33 -3.45 26.67 -9.46
C ASN A 33 -3.41 25.77 -10.72
N PRO A 34 -4.43 24.92 -10.93
CA PRO A 34 -4.43 23.90 -11.97
C PRO A 34 -4.35 24.46 -13.40
N GLU A 35 -4.94 25.64 -13.65
CA GLU A 35 -4.82 26.30 -14.97
C GLU A 35 -3.38 26.73 -15.26
N ASP A 36 -2.69 27.30 -14.26
CA ASP A 36 -1.28 27.67 -14.38
C ASP A 36 -0.39 26.43 -14.50
N ASP A 37 -0.73 25.35 -13.80
CA ASP A 37 -0.02 24.08 -13.92
C ASP A 37 -0.13 23.51 -15.34
N ALA A 38 -1.34 23.52 -15.91
CA ALA A 38 -1.59 23.15 -17.28
C ALA A 38 -0.79 24.02 -18.27
N LEU A 39 -0.76 25.33 -18.03
CA LEU A 39 -0.05 26.28 -18.89
C LEU A 39 1.45 26.04 -18.88
N LEU A 40 2.03 25.80 -17.69
CA LEU A 40 3.43 25.42 -17.54
C LEU A 40 3.75 24.15 -18.33
N ALA A 41 2.90 23.12 -18.23
CA ALA A 41 3.07 21.88 -18.98
C ALA A 41 3.01 22.10 -20.50
N MET A 42 2.10 22.97 -20.99
CA MET A 42 1.99 23.35 -22.40
C MET A 42 3.24 24.10 -22.90
N TYR A 43 3.87 24.91 -22.06
CA TYR A 43 5.14 25.59 -22.38
C TYR A 43 6.39 24.70 -22.20
N GLY A 44 6.20 23.41 -21.94
CA GLY A 44 7.26 22.43 -21.81
C GLY A 44 8.05 22.52 -20.50
N PHE A 45 7.41 22.99 -19.44
CA PHE A 45 7.96 22.82 -18.11
C PHE A 45 8.05 21.33 -17.76
N GLY A 46 9.28 20.82 -17.63
CA GLY A 46 9.54 19.41 -17.35
C GLY A 46 9.20 19.00 -15.92
N GLY A 47 7.94 18.66 -15.67
CA GLY A 47 7.48 18.07 -14.41
C GLY A 47 6.10 17.47 -14.55
N LYS A 48 5.80 16.43 -13.76
CA LYS A 48 4.47 15.78 -13.74
C LYS A 48 3.38 16.82 -13.47
N ILE A 49 2.28 16.72 -14.20
CA ILE A 49 1.08 17.48 -13.89
C ILE A 49 0.52 17.03 -12.54
N GLN A 50 -0.01 17.97 -11.76
CA GLN A 50 -0.31 17.72 -10.36
C GLN A 50 -1.75 17.29 -10.11
N THR A 51 -2.71 17.70 -10.95
CA THR A 51 -4.13 17.44 -10.70
C THR A 51 -4.90 17.03 -11.97
N PRO A 52 -6.03 16.32 -11.80
CA PRO A 52 -6.96 16.04 -12.90
C PRO A 52 -7.45 17.31 -13.60
N GLU A 53 -7.73 18.38 -12.86
CA GLU A 53 -8.23 19.63 -13.41
C GLU A 53 -7.22 20.28 -14.36
N ALA A 54 -5.94 20.26 -13.98
CA ALA A 54 -4.87 20.73 -14.86
C ALA A 54 -4.81 19.90 -16.15
N PHE A 55 -5.01 18.58 -16.07
CA PHE A 55 -5.03 17.72 -17.25
C PHE A 55 -6.21 18.03 -18.18
N GLU A 56 -7.38 18.31 -17.62
CA GLU A 56 -8.55 18.73 -18.40
C GLU A 56 -8.33 20.08 -19.12
N PHE A 57 -7.63 21.04 -18.50
CA PHE A 57 -7.22 22.26 -19.20
C PHE A 57 -6.28 21.97 -20.37
N ILE A 58 -5.31 21.07 -20.18
CA ILE A 58 -4.41 20.64 -21.26
C ILE A 58 -5.20 20.00 -22.41
N ARG A 59 -6.11 19.07 -22.13
CA ARG A 59 -6.94 18.41 -23.15
C ARG A 59 -7.75 19.43 -23.95
N LYS A 60 -8.41 20.36 -23.25
CA LYS A 60 -9.17 21.43 -23.86
C LYS A 60 -8.29 22.27 -24.81
N TRP A 61 -7.15 22.77 -24.34
CA TRP A 61 -6.28 23.60 -25.16
C TRP A 61 -5.59 22.82 -26.29
N SER A 62 -5.26 21.55 -26.07
CA SER A 62 -4.78 20.62 -27.09
C SER A 62 -5.76 20.50 -28.25
N GLU A 63 -7.06 20.34 -27.95
CA GLU A 63 -8.13 20.32 -28.96
C GLU A 63 -8.30 21.68 -29.65
N GLU A 64 -8.38 22.78 -28.89
CA GLU A 64 -8.55 24.14 -29.44
C GLU A 64 -7.39 24.57 -30.35
N LEU A 65 -6.16 24.17 -30.02
CA LEU A 65 -4.95 24.50 -30.78
C LEU A 65 -4.63 23.49 -31.88
N GLY A 66 -5.33 22.35 -31.93
CA GLY A 66 -5.04 21.26 -32.87
C GLY A 66 -3.67 20.62 -32.65
N VAL A 67 -3.20 20.57 -31.39
CA VAL A 67 -1.92 19.98 -30.99
C VAL A 67 -2.21 18.66 -30.28
N GLY A 68 -1.78 17.52 -30.82
CA GLY A 68 -1.94 16.23 -30.15
C GLY A 68 -1.24 16.18 -28.78
N LEU A 69 -1.81 15.46 -27.81
CA LEU A 69 -1.25 15.34 -26.45
C LEU A 69 0.16 14.73 -26.46
N GLU A 70 0.46 13.88 -27.45
CA GLU A 70 1.76 13.26 -27.68
C GLU A 70 2.86 14.27 -28.06
N HIS A 71 2.49 15.50 -28.45
CA HIS A 71 3.43 16.58 -28.75
C HIS A 71 3.76 17.46 -27.54
N ILE A 72 3.08 17.26 -26.42
CA ILE A 72 3.34 17.99 -25.19
C ILE A 72 4.50 17.29 -24.48
N PRO A 73 5.66 17.95 -24.27
CA PRO A 73 6.88 17.31 -23.77
C PRO A 73 6.82 16.96 -22.27
N THR A 74 5.64 17.08 -21.65
CA THR A 74 5.40 16.86 -20.23
C THR A 74 4.94 15.43 -19.99
N GLN A 75 5.25 14.88 -18.81
CA GLN A 75 4.67 13.60 -18.36
C GLN A 75 3.19 13.78 -18.06
N LEU A 76 2.37 13.56 -19.09
CA LEU A 76 0.92 13.47 -18.97
C LEU A 76 0.52 12.08 -18.46
N PRO A 77 -0.64 11.93 -17.81
CA PRO A 77 -1.20 10.62 -17.53
C PRO A 77 -1.35 9.81 -18.83
N PRO A 78 -1.11 8.48 -18.81
CA PRO A 78 -1.38 7.64 -19.97
C PRO A 78 -2.88 7.48 -20.17
N GLU A 79 -3.29 7.34 -21.44
CA GLU A 79 -4.71 7.20 -21.83
C GLU A 79 -5.33 5.96 -21.18
N GLY A 80 -6.48 6.14 -20.51
CA GLY A 80 -7.22 5.08 -19.83
C GLY A 80 -6.78 4.80 -18.38
N SER A 81 -5.80 5.54 -17.88
CA SER A 81 -5.24 5.42 -16.54
C SER A 81 -5.12 6.76 -15.82
N GLU A 82 -5.88 7.76 -16.25
CA GLU A 82 -5.77 9.14 -15.79
C GLU A 82 -6.06 9.24 -14.29
N GLU A 83 -7.16 8.64 -13.84
CA GLU A 83 -7.58 8.62 -12.43
C GLU A 83 -6.53 7.93 -11.56
N ASN A 84 -6.13 6.72 -11.93
CA ASN A 84 -5.10 5.94 -11.24
C ASN A 84 -3.76 6.67 -11.20
N TYR A 85 -3.38 7.42 -12.24
CA TYR A 85 -2.15 8.20 -12.25
C TYR A 85 -2.14 9.27 -11.16
N PHE A 86 -3.25 9.99 -10.99
CA PHE A 86 -3.36 11.02 -9.95
C PHE A 86 -3.50 10.44 -8.55
N GLU A 87 -4.28 9.37 -8.39
CA GLU A 87 -4.33 8.63 -7.14
C GLU A 87 -2.94 8.10 -6.75
N PHE A 88 -2.21 7.55 -7.72
CA PHE A 88 -0.85 7.07 -7.50
C PHE A 88 0.09 8.19 -7.03
N ILE A 89 0.06 9.37 -7.66
CA ILE A 89 0.87 10.52 -7.24
C ILE A 89 0.51 10.95 -5.82
N LYS A 90 -0.79 11.00 -5.50
CA LYS A 90 -1.27 11.36 -4.16
C LYS A 90 -0.74 10.36 -3.13
N GLU A 91 -0.93 9.07 -3.35
CA GLU A 91 -0.51 8.00 -2.45
C GLU A 91 1.01 7.96 -2.27
N MET A 92 1.76 8.14 -3.36
CA MET A 92 3.22 8.25 -3.34
C MET A 92 3.69 9.46 -2.52
N THR A 93 2.97 10.59 -2.60
CA THR A 93 3.32 11.81 -1.86
C THR A 93 2.99 11.69 -0.38
N GLU A 94 1.80 11.17 -0.04
CA GLU A 94 1.33 11.08 1.33
C GLU A 94 2.00 9.95 2.11
N ARG A 95 2.24 8.80 1.49
CA ARG A 95 2.64 7.55 2.16
C ARG A 95 3.95 6.96 1.64
N GLY A 96 4.50 7.54 0.57
CA GLY A 96 5.74 7.11 -0.04
C GLY A 96 5.55 6.08 -1.16
N TRP A 97 6.57 5.99 -2.01
CA TRP A 97 6.63 5.11 -3.18
C TRP A 97 6.29 3.64 -2.89
N ASN A 98 6.76 3.12 -1.75
CA ASN A 98 6.62 1.70 -1.39
C ASN A 98 5.37 1.42 -0.54
N SER A 99 4.42 2.35 -0.44
CA SER A 99 3.18 2.13 0.29
C SER A 99 2.36 1.00 -0.36
N SER A 100 1.50 0.34 0.43
CA SER A 100 0.67 -0.74 -0.10
C SER A 100 -0.40 -0.20 -1.05
N GLU A 101 -0.84 1.04 -0.87
CA GLU A 101 -1.77 1.76 -1.74
C GLU A 101 -1.15 2.07 -3.09
N ALA A 102 0.05 2.64 -3.11
CA ALA A 102 0.78 2.93 -4.34
C ALA A 102 1.06 1.63 -5.12
N GLN A 103 1.45 0.56 -4.43
CA GLN A 103 1.63 -0.76 -5.04
C GLN A 103 0.31 -1.36 -5.54
N LEU A 104 -0.79 -1.17 -4.82
CA LEU A 104 -2.11 -1.67 -5.23
C LEU A 104 -2.56 -1.03 -6.53
N ILE A 105 -2.46 0.30 -6.65
CA ILE A 105 -2.81 1.04 -7.86
C ILE A 105 -2.00 0.52 -9.06
N LEU A 106 -0.68 0.37 -8.91
CA LEU A 106 0.17 -0.16 -9.98
C LEU A 106 -0.07 -1.65 -10.29
N ALA A 107 -0.56 -2.43 -9.33
CA ALA A 107 -0.90 -3.83 -9.53
C ALA A 107 -2.26 -4.01 -10.23
N GLU A 108 -3.16 -3.03 -10.11
CA GLU A 108 -4.48 -3.03 -10.77
C GLU A 108 -4.44 -2.37 -12.14
N ASP A 109 -3.47 -1.50 -12.40
CA ASP A 109 -3.31 -0.75 -13.64
C ASP A 109 -1.96 -1.01 -14.32
N ASP A 110 -1.94 -2.02 -15.19
CA ASP A 110 -0.76 -2.38 -15.97
C ASP A 110 -0.34 -1.27 -16.96
N VAL A 111 -1.29 -0.50 -17.50
CA VAL A 111 -1.00 0.60 -18.44
C VAL A 111 -0.21 1.69 -17.73
N LEU A 112 -0.68 2.11 -16.55
CA LEU A 112 0.04 3.06 -15.72
C LEU A 112 1.41 2.53 -15.29
N ARG A 113 1.46 1.28 -14.84
CA ARG A 113 2.71 0.65 -14.39
C ARG A 113 3.76 0.60 -15.49
N GLU A 114 3.37 0.19 -16.70
CA GLU A 114 4.26 0.13 -17.87
C GLU A 114 4.68 1.52 -18.33
N TYR A 115 3.76 2.48 -18.38
CA TYR A 115 4.05 3.87 -18.70
C TYR A 115 5.13 4.47 -17.79
N LEU A 116 5.03 4.19 -16.48
CA LEU A 116 6.00 4.65 -15.51
C LEU A 116 7.30 3.81 -15.48
N GLY A 117 7.36 2.71 -16.22
CA GLY A 117 8.55 1.86 -16.35
C GLY A 117 8.81 0.93 -15.16
N TYR A 118 7.77 0.51 -14.43
CA TYR A 118 7.92 -0.39 -13.28
C TYR A 118 7.73 -1.86 -13.64
N ASP A 119 8.52 -2.71 -12.98
CA ASP A 119 8.34 -4.16 -13.03
C ASP A 119 6.98 -4.57 -12.44
N PRO A 120 6.42 -5.73 -12.87
CA PRO A 120 5.22 -6.29 -12.27
C PRO A 120 5.35 -6.47 -10.75
N ILE A 121 4.30 -6.08 -10.02
CA ILE A 121 4.26 -6.20 -8.56
C ILE A 121 4.18 -7.69 -8.18
N LYS A 122 5.19 -8.15 -7.44
CA LYS A 122 5.30 -9.56 -7.02
C LYS A 122 4.31 -9.94 -5.91
N THR A 123 3.87 -8.96 -5.14
CA THR A 123 2.92 -9.18 -4.04
C THR A 123 1.55 -9.51 -4.64
N PRO A 124 0.88 -10.61 -4.21
CA PRO A 124 -0.45 -10.93 -4.72
C PRO A 124 -1.45 -9.80 -4.46
N LEU A 125 -2.29 -9.50 -5.46
CA LEU A 125 -3.26 -8.41 -5.41
C LEU A 125 -4.17 -8.49 -4.18
N ALA A 126 -4.62 -9.70 -3.82
CA ALA A 126 -5.46 -9.92 -2.64
C ALA A 126 -4.75 -9.54 -1.33
N VAL A 127 -3.42 -9.71 -1.24
CA VAL A 127 -2.64 -9.29 -0.05
C VAL A 127 -2.59 -7.77 0.04
N LEU A 128 -2.38 -7.09 -1.08
CA LEU A 128 -2.35 -5.62 -1.14
C LEU A 128 -3.70 -5.04 -0.74
N ARG A 129 -4.80 -5.54 -1.31
CA ARG A 129 -6.17 -5.12 -0.95
C ARG A 129 -6.45 -5.26 0.54
N ILE A 130 -6.18 -6.43 1.12
CA ILE A 130 -6.38 -6.64 2.56
C ILE A 130 -5.47 -5.72 3.39
N THR A 131 -4.24 -5.47 2.94
CA THR A 131 -3.30 -4.60 3.69
C THR A 131 -3.75 -3.15 3.66
N VAL A 132 -4.26 -2.65 2.53
CA VAL A 132 -4.82 -1.30 2.43
C VAL A 132 -6.08 -1.17 3.27
N GLU A 133 -7.02 -2.12 3.16
CA GLU A 133 -8.27 -2.14 3.91
C GLU A 133 -8.05 -2.10 5.43
N TRP A 134 -7.06 -2.86 5.93
CA TRP A 134 -6.81 -3.03 7.36
C TRP A 134 -5.61 -2.23 7.87
N ARG A 135 -5.16 -1.20 7.13
CA ARG A 135 -3.95 -0.44 7.47
C ARG A 135 -3.97 0.17 8.86
N GLU A 136 -5.04 0.87 9.22
CA GLU A 136 -5.15 1.50 10.55
C GLU A 136 -5.08 0.47 11.69
N TRP A 137 -5.66 -0.71 11.46
CA TRP A 137 -5.59 -1.82 12.40
C TRP A 137 -4.19 -2.44 12.47
N ASP A 138 -3.47 -2.53 11.34
CA ASP A 138 -2.09 -2.96 11.31
C ASP A 138 -1.21 -2.01 12.12
N ASP A 139 -1.30 -0.70 11.87
CA ASP A 139 -0.54 0.33 12.58
C ASP A 139 -0.84 0.28 14.08
N TRP A 140 -2.12 0.23 14.46
CA TRP A 140 -2.53 0.12 15.87
C TRP A 140 -2.05 -1.19 16.51
N TYR A 141 -2.23 -2.33 15.85
CA TYR A 141 -1.85 -3.64 16.38
C TYR A 141 -0.35 -3.79 16.56
N ASP A 142 0.42 -3.24 15.62
CA ASP A 142 1.87 -3.25 15.66
C ASP A 142 2.40 -2.33 16.76
N ALA A 143 1.71 -1.22 17.04
CA ALA A 143 1.99 -0.32 18.16
C ALA A 143 1.56 -0.84 19.55
N ILE A 144 0.79 -1.95 19.65
CA ILE A 144 0.42 -2.53 20.96
C ILE A 144 1.69 -2.91 21.74
N GLU A 145 1.77 -2.45 22.98
CA GLU A 145 2.76 -2.87 23.98
C GLU A 145 2.09 -3.65 25.14
N GLY A 146 2.90 -4.11 26.09
CA GLY A 146 2.37 -4.69 27.34
C GLY A 146 1.73 -3.61 28.22
N ILE A 147 0.68 -3.97 28.98
CA ILE A 147 -0.05 -3.03 29.85
C ILE A 147 -0.10 -3.55 31.29
N THR A 148 -0.20 -2.64 32.27
CA THR A 148 -0.44 -3.02 33.67
C THR A 148 -1.78 -2.43 34.14
N VAL A 149 -2.69 -3.29 34.58
CA VAL A 149 -4.03 -2.91 35.04
C VAL A 149 -4.21 -3.46 36.46
N GLU A 150 -4.52 -2.59 37.42
CA GLU A 150 -4.73 -2.96 38.82
C GLU A 150 -3.58 -3.79 39.45
N GLY A 151 -2.34 -3.49 39.06
CA GLY A 151 -1.15 -4.22 39.53
C GLY A 151 -0.89 -5.56 38.83
N VAL A 152 -1.71 -5.94 37.85
CA VAL A 152 -1.50 -7.12 37.00
C VAL A 152 -0.90 -6.69 35.67
N THR A 153 0.29 -7.20 35.34
CA THR A 153 0.96 -6.93 34.06
C THR A 153 0.59 -7.96 33.00
N TYR A 154 0.10 -7.49 31.87
CA TYR A 154 -0.19 -8.25 30.67
C TYR A 154 0.92 -8.04 29.65
N THR A 155 1.47 -9.15 29.15
CA THR A 155 2.46 -9.13 28.07
C THR A 155 1.84 -8.65 26.75
N GLN A 156 2.66 -8.09 25.86
CA GLN A 156 2.25 -7.71 24.50
C GLN A 156 1.50 -8.84 23.79
N THR A 157 1.97 -10.09 23.90
CA THR A 157 1.32 -11.26 23.31
C THR A 157 -0.10 -11.49 23.83
N GLN A 158 -0.34 -11.27 25.13
CA GLN A 158 -1.67 -11.41 25.72
C GLN A 158 -2.62 -10.31 25.24
N VAL A 159 -2.15 -9.07 25.21
CA VAL A 159 -2.94 -7.91 24.74
C VAL A 159 -3.29 -8.08 23.26
N ARG A 160 -2.31 -8.42 22.43
CA ARG A 160 -2.52 -8.71 21.00
C ARG A 160 -3.49 -9.87 20.77
N LYS A 161 -3.39 -10.94 21.55
CA LYS A 161 -4.35 -12.05 21.47
C LYS A 161 -5.77 -11.58 21.79
N GLN A 162 -5.94 -10.74 22.81
CA GLN A 162 -7.24 -10.18 23.17
C GLN A 162 -7.78 -9.24 22.08
N ALA A 163 -6.91 -8.44 21.45
CA ALA A 163 -7.29 -7.59 20.32
C ALA A 163 -7.87 -8.40 19.14
N LEU A 164 -7.26 -9.53 18.80
CA LEU A 164 -7.77 -10.42 17.74
C LEU A 164 -9.10 -11.09 18.12
N ILE A 165 -9.37 -11.29 19.41
CA ILE A 165 -10.67 -11.79 19.90
C ILE A 165 -11.73 -10.69 19.77
N MET A 166 -11.37 -9.44 20.05
CA MET A 166 -12.27 -8.29 19.97
C MET A 166 -12.61 -7.90 18.53
N ASN A 167 -11.70 -8.13 17.57
CA ASN A 167 -11.93 -7.91 16.16
C ASN A 167 -11.70 -9.19 15.35
N PRO A 168 -12.71 -10.08 15.26
CA PRO A 168 -12.58 -11.34 14.53
C PRO A 168 -12.40 -11.16 13.03
N GLU A 169 -12.95 -10.09 12.44
CA GLU A 169 -12.82 -9.81 10.99
C GLU A 169 -11.36 -9.50 10.63
N TYR A 170 -10.70 -8.64 11.41
CA TYR A 170 -9.27 -8.36 11.25
C TYR A 170 -8.42 -9.62 11.48
N ALA A 171 -8.77 -10.45 12.46
CA ALA A 171 -8.07 -11.71 12.70
C ALA A 171 -8.17 -12.65 11.48
N VAL A 172 -9.35 -12.77 10.87
CA VAL A 172 -9.57 -13.50 9.62
C VAL A 172 -8.74 -12.90 8.49
N ALA A 173 -8.78 -11.57 8.29
CA ALA A 173 -8.04 -10.86 7.26
C ALA A 173 -6.52 -11.10 7.37
N ARG A 174 -5.95 -11.06 8.58
CA ARG A 174 -4.55 -11.42 8.83
C ARG A 174 -4.25 -12.86 8.40
N ARG A 175 -5.11 -13.83 8.74
CA ARG A 175 -4.93 -15.23 8.34
C ARG A 175 -5.02 -15.43 6.83
N LYS A 176 -5.90 -14.70 6.14
CA LYS A 176 -5.97 -14.70 4.67
C LYS A 176 -4.67 -14.18 4.06
N ARG A 177 -4.10 -13.08 4.59
CA ARG A 177 -2.78 -12.59 4.14
C ARG A 177 -1.67 -13.61 4.35
N ASP A 178 -1.66 -14.29 5.50
CA ASP A 178 -0.69 -15.37 5.76
C ASP A 178 -0.83 -16.50 4.73
N ALA A 179 -2.06 -16.90 4.39
CA ALA A 179 -2.35 -17.94 3.40
C ALA A 179 -1.80 -17.57 2.01
N TYR A 180 -2.11 -16.37 1.51
CA TYR A 180 -1.61 -15.89 0.23
C TYR A 180 -0.08 -15.80 0.18
N ARG A 181 0.55 -15.34 1.28
CA ARG A 181 2.01 -15.19 1.37
C ARG A 181 2.76 -16.53 1.25
N VAL A 182 2.17 -17.61 1.75
CA VAL A 182 2.76 -18.96 1.62
C VAL A 182 2.27 -19.71 0.38
N GLY A 183 1.44 -19.09 -0.46
CA GLY A 183 0.98 -19.68 -1.72
C GLY A 183 -0.15 -20.69 -1.59
N VAL A 184 -1.00 -20.57 -0.56
CA VAL A 184 -2.23 -21.38 -0.44
C VAL A 184 -3.15 -21.08 -1.62
N PRO A 185 -3.67 -22.10 -2.34
CA PRO A 185 -4.66 -21.90 -3.40
C PRO A 185 -5.93 -21.23 -2.90
N ASP A 186 -6.53 -20.34 -3.70
CA ASP A 186 -7.70 -19.53 -3.31
C ASP A 186 -8.86 -20.36 -2.75
N ASN A 187 -9.14 -21.53 -3.32
CA ASN A 187 -10.21 -22.43 -2.87
C ASN A 187 -9.96 -23.05 -1.48
N LEU A 188 -8.74 -22.95 -0.95
CA LEU A 188 -8.32 -23.50 0.34
C LEU A 188 -8.01 -22.43 1.39
N ILE A 189 -8.16 -21.15 1.05
CA ILE A 189 -7.85 -20.04 1.97
C ILE A 189 -8.81 -20.01 3.16
N ASP A 190 -10.10 -20.24 2.95
CA ASP A 190 -11.04 -20.27 4.08
C ASP A 190 -10.77 -21.49 4.98
N THR A 191 -10.40 -22.64 4.42
CA THR A 191 -9.95 -23.82 5.18
C THR A 191 -8.67 -23.52 5.98
N TRP A 192 -7.74 -22.73 5.43
CA TRP A 192 -6.58 -22.23 6.17
C TRP A 192 -6.99 -21.38 7.37
N VAL A 193 -7.88 -20.40 7.14
CA VAL A 193 -8.37 -19.50 8.20
C VAL A 193 -9.04 -20.30 9.32
N GLU A 194 -9.94 -21.23 8.95
CA GLU A 194 -10.60 -22.13 9.91
C GLU A 194 -9.59 -22.94 10.70
N TYR A 195 -8.67 -23.63 10.02
CA TYR A 195 -7.64 -24.47 10.65
C TYR A 195 -6.80 -23.68 11.68
N TYR A 196 -6.33 -22.48 11.32
CA TYR A 196 -5.53 -21.64 12.20
C TYR A 196 -6.33 -20.96 13.32
N SER A 197 -7.66 -20.96 13.22
CA SER A 197 -8.57 -20.48 14.26
C SER A 197 -8.90 -21.56 15.31
N LEU A 198 -8.68 -22.83 15.00
CA LEU A 198 -8.93 -23.93 15.94
C LEU A 198 -7.92 -23.96 17.10
N PRO A 199 -8.33 -24.43 18.30
CA PRO A 199 -7.41 -24.75 19.39
C PRO A 199 -6.36 -25.78 18.97
N LEU A 200 -5.16 -25.69 19.54
CA LEU A 200 -4.09 -26.66 19.30
C LEU A 200 -4.46 -28.06 19.82
N GLY A 201 -3.79 -29.09 19.29
CA GLY A 201 -3.93 -30.49 19.71
C GLY A 201 -4.91 -31.28 18.83
N LYS A 202 -5.57 -32.29 19.42
CA LYS A 202 -6.38 -33.30 18.69
C LYS A 202 -7.47 -32.72 17.78
N VAL A 203 -7.96 -31.52 18.08
CA VAL A 203 -8.99 -30.85 17.25
C VAL A 203 -8.43 -30.52 15.86
N ARG A 204 -7.20 -30.02 15.78
CA ARG A 204 -6.52 -29.74 14.52
C ARG A 204 -6.18 -31.02 13.76
N ASP A 205 -5.71 -32.06 14.44
CA ASP A 205 -5.41 -33.35 13.82
C ASP A 205 -6.66 -33.96 13.18
N ASN A 206 -7.79 -33.92 13.90
CA ASN A 206 -9.08 -34.39 13.39
C ASN A 206 -9.56 -33.55 12.21
N TYR A 207 -9.36 -32.23 12.25
CA TYR A 207 -9.72 -31.33 11.15
C TYR A 207 -8.92 -31.64 9.88
N LEU A 208 -7.60 -31.89 10.00
CA LEU A 208 -6.78 -32.29 8.86
C LEU A 208 -7.25 -33.63 8.26
N ARG A 209 -7.68 -34.58 9.11
CA ARG A 209 -8.23 -35.86 8.65
C ARG A 209 -9.56 -35.71 7.91
N SER A 210 -10.38 -34.71 8.23
CA SER A 210 -11.64 -34.44 7.53
C SER A 210 -11.52 -33.54 6.30
N HIS A 211 -10.38 -32.87 6.11
CA HIS A 211 -10.12 -31.96 4.97
C HIS A 211 -8.92 -32.46 4.15
N LEU A 212 -9.11 -33.61 3.47
CA LEU A 212 -8.02 -34.32 2.79
C LEU A 212 -7.31 -33.49 1.73
N GLU A 213 -8.03 -32.68 0.96
CA GLU A 213 -7.43 -31.81 -0.06
C GLU A 213 -6.48 -30.78 0.58
N TYR A 214 -6.93 -30.07 1.60
CA TYR A 214 -6.11 -29.14 2.37
C TYR A 214 -4.90 -29.83 3.00
N TYR A 215 -5.10 -31.02 3.57
CA TYR A 215 -4.02 -31.80 4.16
C TYR A 215 -2.95 -32.18 3.12
N GLN A 216 -3.35 -32.64 1.94
CA GLN A 216 -2.41 -33.03 0.88
C GLN A 216 -1.69 -31.83 0.27
N ILE A 217 -2.44 -30.81 -0.14
CA ILE A 217 -1.90 -29.67 -0.90
C ILE A 217 -1.18 -28.69 0.02
N VAL A 218 -1.81 -28.30 1.12
CA VAL A 218 -1.28 -27.24 1.98
C VAL A 218 -0.36 -27.81 3.05
N TRP A 219 -0.85 -28.78 3.83
CA TRP A 219 -0.10 -29.28 4.99
C TRP A 219 1.15 -30.08 4.61
N LEU A 220 1.03 -31.06 3.71
CA LEU A 220 2.16 -31.90 3.29
C LEU A 220 3.04 -31.21 2.24
N SER A 221 2.45 -30.60 1.21
CA SER A 221 3.22 -30.04 0.09
C SER A 221 3.73 -28.63 0.37
N ILE A 222 2.84 -27.63 0.53
CA ILE A 222 3.26 -26.22 0.70
C ILE A 222 4.05 -26.02 2.01
N LEU A 223 3.55 -26.55 3.12
CA LEU A 223 4.20 -26.38 4.43
C LEU A 223 5.31 -27.41 4.72
N GLY A 224 5.37 -28.52 3.97
CA GLY A 224 6.40 -29.55 4.14
C GLY A 224 6.32 -30.32 5.47
N ASN A 225 5.14 -30.36 6.10
CA ASN A 225 4.97 -31.07 7.38
C ASN A 225 4.98 -32.60 7.20
N GLN A 226 5.25 -33.31 8.30
CA GLN A 226 5.19 -34.76 8.32
C GLN A 226 3.74 -35.29 8.31
N PRO A 227 3.52 -36.51 7.80
CA PRO A 227 2.22 -37.16 7.87
C PRO A 227 1.80 -37.46 9.32
N ILE A 228 0.48 -37.52 9.57
CA ILE A 228 -0.16 -37.64 10.91
C ILE A 228 -0.91 -38.97 11.02
#